data_AF-A0A3M4SQ27-F1
#
_entry.id   AF-A0A3M4SQ27-F1
#
_cell.length_a   1.000
_cell.length_b   1.000
_cell.length_c   1.000
_cell.angle_alpha   90.00
_cell.angle_beta   90.00
_cell.angle_gamma   90.00
#
_symmetry.space_group_name_H-M   'P 1'
#
loop_
_entity.id
_entity.type
_entity.pdbx_description
1 polymer ?
#
loop_
_entity_poly.entity_id
_entity_poly.type
_entity_poly.pdbx_seq_one_letter_code
_entity_poly.pdbx_strand_id
1 'polypeptide(L)'
;GISGQTLVAIDSGANVNFDRLRHVAERAELGEGREAIIAVTIPEQPGSFKAFCEAIGKRQITEFNYRYHTDREAHIFVGVQTHPENDPRSTLITSLTGQGFPVLDLTDNELAKLHIRHMVGGHAERVDDEVVLRFEFPERPGALFNFLNRLGGRWTISMFHYRNHGAADGRVVAGLVVPEDERHLVGTALDEIGYPYWDESENPAYRLFLG
;
A
#
# COMPACT_ATOMS: atom_id res chain seq x y z
N GLY A 1 -23.97 29.06 8.43
CA GLY A 1 -22.80 29.85 7.96
C GLY A 1 -23.06 31.32 8.21
N ILE A 2 -22.01 32.15 8.21
CA ILE A 2 -22.11 33.61 8.31
C ILE A 2 -22.26 34.16 6.89
N SER A 3 -23.17 35.11 6.66
CA SER A 3 -23.43 35.70 5.33
C SER A 3 -23.43 37.23 5.40
N GLY A 4 -22.87 37.89 4.38
CA GLY A 4 -22.94 39.35 4.24
C GLY A 4 -22.00 40.17 5.14
N GLN A 5 -20.90 39.57 5.59
CA GLN A 5 -19.90 40.23 6.45
C GLN A 5 -18.55 40.33 5.74
N THR A 6 -17.77 41.37 6.07
CA THR A 6 -16.37 41.48 5.67
C THR A 6 -15.49 40.82 6.72
N LEU A 7 -14.82 39.73 6.36
CA LEU A 7 -13.93 38.99 7.24
C LEU A 7 -12.47 39.35 6.95
N VAL A 8 -11.66 39.47 8.00
CA VAL A 8 -10.22 39.71 7.91
C VAL A 8 -9.51 38.59 8.65
N ALA A 9 -8.55 37.94 7.99
CA ALA A 9 -7.63 36.98 8.61
C ALA A 9 -6.24 37.61 8.70
N ILE A 10 -5.54 37.36 9.81
CA ILE A 10 -4.15 37.80 10.01
C ILE A 10 -3.28 36.55 9.93
N ASP A 11 -2.44 36.47 8.91
CA ASP A 11 -1.34 35.48 8.88
C ASP A 11 -0.19 36.02 9.75
N SER A 12 -0.13 35.54 10.99
CA SER A 12 0.84 36.01 11.98
C SER A 12 2.26 35.45 11.78
N GLY A 13 2.48 34.56 10.81
CA GLY A 13 3.84 34.12 10.47
C GLY A 13 3.92 32.76 9.77
N ALA A 14 5.01 32.58 9.01
CA ALA A 14 5.30 31.39 8.21
C ALA A 14 6.45 30.53 8.79
N ASN A 15 6.75 30.64 10.09
CA ASN A 15 7.85 29.89 10.71
C ASN A 15 7.44 28.43 11.01
N VAL A 16 7.33 27.65 9.94
CA VAL A 16 6.98 26.23 10.00
C VAL A 16 8.20 25.42 9.56
N ASN A 17 8.65 24.49 10.40
CA ASN A 17 9.69 23.53 10.01
C ASN A 17 9.16 22.61 8.90
N PHE A 18 10.00 22.24 7.93
CA PHE A 18 9.68 21.27 6.88
C PHE A 18 9.10 19.96 7.43
N ASP A 19 9.55 19.50 8.60
CA ASP A 19 8.98 18.30 9.25
C ASP A 19 7.49 18.46 9.58
N ARG A 20 7.04 19.67 9.91
CA ARG A 20 5.63 19.98 10.20
C ARG A 20 4.80 20.07 8.93
N LEU A 21 5.39 20.41 7.79
CA LEU A 21 4.65 20.46 6.52
C LEU A 21 4.13 19.08 6.13
N ARG A 22 4.91 18.01 6.36
CA ARG A 22 4.43 16.64 6.13
C ARG A 22 3.20 16.32 6.99
N HIS A 23 3.23 16.67 8.27
CA HIS A 23 2.08 16.43 9.16
C HIS A 23 0.85 17.25 8.75
N VAL A 24 1.05 18.50 8.33
CA VAL A 24 -0.04 19.36 7.84
C VAL A 24 -0.63 18.80 6.54
N ALA A 25 0.20 18.36 5.59
CA ALA A 25 -0.24 17.75 4.34
C ALA A 25 -1.01 16.44 4.58
N GLU A 26 -0.46 15.52 5.38
CA GLU A 26 -1.13 14.27 5.75
C GLU A 26 -2.50 14.54 6.43
N ARG A 27 -2.57 15.52 7.35
CA ARG A 27 -3.84 15.89 8.01
C ARG A 27 -4.83 16.58 7.07
N ALA A 28 -4.35 17.38 6.11
CA ALA A 28 -5.20 18.06 5.14
C ALA A 28 -5.84 17.07 4.15
N GLU A 29 -5.05 16.14 3.58
CA GLU A 29 -5.58 15.12 2.68
C GLU A 29 -6.64 14.24 3.36
N LEU A 30 -6.41 13.88 4.62
CA LEU A 30 -7.39 13.16 5.45
C LEU A 30 -8.64 13.98 5.74
N GLY A 31 -8.48 15.25 6.11
CA GLY A 31 -9.59 16.17 6.42
C GLY A 31 -10.45 16.52 5.21
N GLU A 32 -9.87 16.50 4.00
CA GLU A 32 -10.56 16.75 2.73
C GLU A 32 -11.30 15.51 2.19
N GLY A 33 -11.15 14.34 2.82
CA GLY A 33 -11.78 13.10 2.35
C GLY A 33 -11.25 12.62 1.00
N ARG A 34 -9.98 12.93 0.71
CA ARG A 34 -9.33 12.63 -0.58
C ARG A 34 -8.62 11.27 -0.61
N GLU A 35 -8.61 10.58 0.51
CA GLU A 35 -8.07 9.24 0.67
C GLU A 35 -9.05 8.40 1.48
N ALA A 36 -9.33 7.18 1.01
CA ALA A 36 -10.00 6.15 1.76
C ALA A 36 -8.96 5.16 2.29
N ILE A 37 -8.98 4.90 3.59
CA ILE A 37 -8.17 3.86 4.22
C ILE A 37 -9.08 2.67 4.49
N ILE A 38 -8.78 1.52 3.91
CA ILE A 38 -9.61 0.32 4.03
C ILE A 38 -8.75 -0.90 4.37
N ALA A 39 -9.35 -1.85 5.09
CA ALA A 39 -8.85 -3.21 5.16
C ALA A 39 -9.69 -4.10 4.25
N VAL A 40 -9.05 -4.84 3.35
CA VAL A 40 -9.71 -5.75 2.42
C VAL A 40 -9.28 -7.17 2.72
N THR A 41 -10.25 -8.07 2.80
CA THR A 41 -9.97 -9.50 2.96
C THR A 41 -10.00 -10.19 1.60
N ILE A 42 -8.95 -10.94 1.28
CA ILE A 42 -8.86 -11.75 0.06
C ILE A 42 -8.52 -13.20 0.45
N PRO A 43 -8.90 -14.20 -0.37
CA PRO A 43 -8.47 -15.57 -0.12
C PRO A 43 -6.95 -15.69 -0.34
N GLU A 44 -6.27 -16.42 0.55
CA GLU A 44 -4.82 -16.63 0.49
C GLU A 44 -4.47 -17.68 -0.59
N GLN A 45 -4.54 -17.28 -1.86
CA GLN A 45 -4.28 -18.15 -3.01
C GLN A 45 -3.71 -17.35 -4.20
N PRO A 46 -3.00 -18.02 -5.13
CA PRO A 46 -2.47 -17.37 -6.32
C PRO A 46 -3.55 -16.62 -7.11
N GLY A 47 -3.25 -15.39 -7.51
CA GLY A 47 -4.14 -14.53 -8.30
C GLY A 47 -5.09 -13.64 -7.49
N SER A 48 -5.26 -13.83 -6.18
CA SER A 48 -6.16 -13.00 -5.36
C SER A 48 -5.75 -11.53 -5.32
N PHE A 49 -4.46 -11.25 -5.18
CA PHE A 49 -3.92 -9.88 -5.23
C PHE A 49 -4.22 -9.20 -6.56
N LYS A 50 -4.03 -9.92 -7.66
CA LYS A 50 -4.33 -9.43 -9.00
C LYS A 50 -5.81 -9.12 -9.17
N ALA A 51 -6.69 -10.05 -8.78
CA ALA A 51 -8.13 -9.86 -8.83
C ALA A 51 -8.57 -8.65 -8.00
N PHE A 52 -7.99 -8.46 -6.82
CA PHE A 52 -8.25 -7.29 -6.00
C PHE A 52 -7.80 -5.98 -6.66
N CYS A 53 -6.58 -5.93 -7.21
CA CYS A 53 -6.12 -4.74 -7.92
C CYS A 53 -6.95 -4.43 -9.17
N GLU A 54 -7.43 -5.45 -9.89
CA GLU A 54 -8.38 -5.29 -10.99
C GLU A 54 -9.71 -4.71 -10.51
N ALA A 55 -10.19 -5.14 -9.34
CA ALA A 55 -11.43 -4.66 -8.72
C ALA A 55 -11.36 -3.20 -8.23
N ILE A 56 -10.18 -2.72 -7.82
CA ILE A 56 -9.92 -1.29 -7.53
C ILE A 56 -10.08 -0.44 -8.80
N GLY A 57 -9.72 -0.99 -9.96
CA GLY A 57 -9.83 -0.35 -11.27
C GLY A 57 -8.76 0.72 -11.48
N LYS A 58 -9.20 1.92 -11.90
CA LYS A 58 -8.29 3.03 -12.27
C LYS A 58 -7.91 3.95 -11.10
N ARG A 59 -8.39 3.66 -9.88
CA ARG A 59 -8.09 4.50 -8.72
C ARG A 59 -6.62 4.40 -8.37
N GLN A 60 -6.05 5.52 -7.94
CA GLN A 60 -4.67 5.55 -7.50
C GLN A 60 -4.57 4.92 -6.10
N ILE A 61 -3.76 3.89 -6.00
CA ILE A 61 -3.40 3.29 -4.71
C ILE A 61 -2.31 4.16 -4.10
N THR A 62 -2.55 4.67 -2.90
CA THR A 62 -1.59 5.47 -2.13
C THR A 62 -0.82 4.60 -1.14
N GLU A 63 -1.44 3.52 -0.64
CA GLU A 63 -0.81 2.55 0.25
C GLU A 63 -1.29 1.14 -0.07
N PHE A 64 -0.38 0.18 0.03
CA PHE A 64 -0.69 -1.23 -0.12
C PHE A 64 0.26 -2.04 0.76
N ASN A 65 -0.24 -2.48 1.92
CA ASN A 65 0.55 -3.20 2.91
C ASN A 65 -0.11 -4.54 3.23
N TYR A 66 0.69 -5.59 3.20
CA TYR A 66 0.30 -6.97 3.43
C TYR A 66 1.46 -7.75 4.04
N ARG A 67 1.13 -8.64 4.98
CA ARG A 67 2.02 -9.65 5.51
C ARG A 67 1.24 -10.94 5.65
N TYR A 68 1.82 -12.03 5.18
CA TYR A 68 1.25 -13.35 5.35
C TYR A 68 1.06 -13.67 6.83
N HIS A 69 -0.10 -14.24 7.17
CA HIS A 69 -0.45 -14.59 8.54
C HIS A 69 -1.15 -15.94 8.64
N THR A 70 -2.10 -16.24 7.76
CA THR A 70 -2.81 -17.54 7.72
C THR A 70 -2.99 -18.06 6.30
N ASP A 71 -3.11 -19.38 6.14
CA ASP A 71 -3.37 -20.06 4.86
C ASP A 71 -4.79 -19.88 4.31
N ARG A 72 -5.63 -19.05 4.94
CA ARG A 72 -7.05 -18.92 4.57
C ARG A 72 -7.36 -17.56 4.00
N GLU A 73 -7.05 -16.53 4.76
CA GLU A 73 -7.42 -15.16 4.46
C GLU A 73 -6.20 -14.26 4.65
N ALA A 74 -6.01 -13.39 3.66
CA ALA A 74 -5.10 -12.27 3.71
C ALA A 74 -5.89 -11.00 4.02
N HIS A 75 -5.39 -10.21 4.97
CA HIS A 75 -5.87 -8.85 5.21
C HIS A 75 -4.89 -7.86 4.61
N ILE A 76 -5.37 -7.12 3.62
CA ILE A 76 -4.58 -6.07 2.96
C ILE A 76 -5.02 -4.73 3.52
N PHE A 77 -4.06 -3.95 4.02
CA PHE A 77 -4.26 -2.56 4.38
C PHE A 77 -4.01 -1.68 3.14
N VAL A 78 -5.01 -0.92 2.73
CA VAL A 78 -4.99 -0.21 1.44
C VAL A 78 -5.41 1.24 1.64
N GLY A 79 -4.60 2.15 1.12
CA GLY A 79 -4.96 3.54 0.88
C GLY A 79 -5.34 3.71 -0.58
N VAL A 80 -6.51 4.31 -0.85
CA VAL A 80 -6.99 4.59 -2.20
C VAL A 80 -7.40 6.05 -2.30
N GLN A 81 -6.91 6.74 -3.32
CA GLN A 81 -7.32 8.11 -3.58
C GLN A 81 -8.79 8.16 -4.01
N THR A 82 -9.56 9.04 -3.37
CA THR A 82 -10.99 9.25 -3.62
C THR A 82 -11.30 10.74 -3.78
N HIS A 83 -12.52 11.07 -4.19
CA HIS A 83 -12.97 12.46 -4.25
C HIS A 83 -14.41 12.56 -3.72
N PRO A 84 -14.72 13.42 -2.73
CA PRO A 84 -16.05 13.48 -2.10
C PRO A 84 -17.22 13.61 -3.07
N GLU A 85 -17.06 14.41 -4.13
CA GLU A 85 -18.10 14.65 -5.14
C GLU A 85 -18.06 13.68 -6.34
N ASN A 86 -16.88 13.51 -6.97
CA ASN A 86 -16.76 12.80 -8.24
C ASN A 86 -16.48 11.29 -8.10
N ASP A 87 -15.85 10.86 -7.00
CA ASP A 87 -15.52 9.46 -6.74
C ASP A 87 -15.54 9.17 -5.22
N PRO A 88 -16.74 9.18 -4.60
CA PRO A 88 -16.85 9.08 -3.16
C PRO A 88 -16.43 7.71 -2.64
N ARG A 89 -15.86 7.68 -1.43
CA ARG A 89 -15.42 6.45 -0.75
C ARG A 89 -16.50 5.37 -0.68
N SER A 90 -17.77 5.75 -0.54
CA SER A 90 -18.90 4.82 -0.52
C SER A 90 -19.07 4.04 -1.82
N THR A 91 -18.79 4.67 -2.96
CA THR A 91 -18.82 4.02 -4.28
C THR A 91 -17.72 2.97 -4.39
N LEU A 92 -16.52 3.27 -3.92
CA LEU A 92 -15.41 2.31 -3.85
C LEU A 92 -15.79 1.09 -3.00
N ILE A 93 -16.24 1.32 -1.77
CA ILE A 93 -16.60 0.25 -0.82
C ILE A 93 -17.72 -0.61 -1.41
N THR A 94 -18.81 0.01 -1.89
CA THR A 94 -19.95 -0.72 -2.47
C THR A 94 -19.53 -1.54 -3.69
N SER A 95 -18.65 -1.00 -4.54
CA SER A 95 -18.11 -1.70 -5.72
C SER A 95 -17.29 -2.93 -5.33
N LEU A 96 -16.42 -2.81 -4.32
CA LEU A 96 -15.58 -3.93 -3.86
C LEU A 96 -16.44 -5.00 -3.17
N THR A 97 -17.35 -4.61 -2.28
CA THR A 97 -18.27 -5.54 -1.62
C THR A 97 -19.19 -6.23 -2.62
N GLY A 98 -19.68 -5.52 -3.65
CA GLY A 98 -20.47 -6.10 -4.74
C GLY A 98 -19.71 -7.12 -5.59
N GLN A 99 -18.37 -7.03 -5.62
CA GLN A 99 -17.48 -8.00 -6.26
C GLN A 99 -17.09 -9.16 -5.34
N GLY A 100 -17.60 -9.18 -4.10
CA GLY A 100 -17.36 -10.26 -3.13
C GLY A 100 -16.14 -10.07 -2.24
N PHE A 101 -15.52 -8.89 -2.22
CA PHE A 101 -14.44 -8.56 -1.29
C PHE A 101 -15.03 -8.02 0.03
N PRO A 102 -14.81 -8.68 1.19
CA PRO A 102 -15.11 -8.07 2.48
C PRO A 102 -14.21 -6.85 2.69
N VAL A 103 -14.84 -5.69 2.95
CA VAL A 103 -14.15 -4.42 3.15
C VAL A 103 -14.54 -3.83 4.50
N LEU A 104 -13.55 -3.43 5.28
CA LEU A 104 -13.72 -2.61 6.47
C LEU A 104 -13.19 -1.20 6.19
N ASP A 105 -14.07 -0.19 6.30
CA ASP A 105 -13.68 1.22 6.19
C ASP A 105 -12.99 1.67 7.48
N LEU A 106 -11.74 2.10 7.33
CA LEU A 106 -10.88 2.58 8.41
C LEU A 106 -10.56 4.08 8.26
N THR A 107 -11.18 4.77 7.30
CA THR A 107 -10.90 6.18 6.98
C THR A 107 -11.10 7.11 8.19
N ASP A 108 -12.10 6.83 9.02
CA ASP A 108 -12.39 7.61 10.22
C ASP A 108 -11.74 7.02 11.49
N ASN A 109 -10.90 5.97 11.36
CA ASN A 109 -10.22 5.32 12.47
C ASN A 109 -8.84 5.97 12.73
N GLU A 110 -8.71 6.75 13.82
CA GLU A 110 -7.45 7.43 14.16
C GLU A 110 -6.30 6.44 14.46
N LEU A 111 -6.58 5.28 15.07
CA LEU A 111 -5.55 4.28 15.32
C LEU A 111 -4.98 3.75 13.99
N ALA A 112 -5.85 3.50 13.01
CA ALA A 112 -5.44 3.07 11.68
C ALA A 112 -4.54 4.11 11.00
N LYS A 113 -4.97 5.38 11.04
CA LYS A 113 -4.31 6.49 10.36
C LYS A 113 -3.01 6.96 11.01
N LEU A 114 -2.91 6.91 12.34
CA LEU A 114 -1.75 7.44 13.06
C LEU A 114 -0.70 6.37 13.37
N HIS A 115 -1.11 5.11 13.47
CA HIS A 115 -0.24 4.04 13.95
C HIS A 115 -0.22 2.84 13.00
N ILE A 116 -1.36 2.18 12.76
CA ILE A 116 -1.36 0.89 12.07
C ILE A 116 -0.75 0.98 10.67
N ARG A 117 -1.00 2.05 9.92
CA ARG A 117 -0.40 2.25 8.58
C ARG A 117 1.14 2.20 8.56
N HIS A 118 1.80 2.44 9.70
CA HIS A 118 3.25 2.36 9.86
C HIS A 118 3.73 1.05 10.51
N MET A 119 2.81 0.17 10.90
CA MET A 119 3.07 -1.06 11.66
C MET A 119 2.61 -2.32 10.94
N VAL A 120 1.83 -2.20 9.85
CA VAL A 120 1.47 -3.36 9.03
C VAL A 120 2.74 -3.96 8.44
N GLY A 121 3.05 -5.21 8.80
CA GLY A 121 4.23 -5.89 8.25
C GLY A 121 4.89 -6.96 9.11
N GLY A 122 4.67 -6.99 10.44
CA GLY A 122 5.42 -7.75 11.46
C GLY A 122 5.80 -9.23 11.20
N HIS A 123 6.33 -9.93 12.19
CA HIS A 123 6.78 -11.32 12.00
C HIS A 123 5.66 -12.24 11.47
N ALA A 124 6.03 -13.11 10.53
CA ALA A 124 5.18 -14.20 10.08
C ALA A 124 5.71 -15.52 10.64
N GLU A 125 4.90 -16.26 11.38
CA GLU A 125 5.35 -17.48 12.08
C GLU A 125 5.71 -18.65 11.14
N ARG A 126 5.33 -18.60 9.85
CA ARG A 126 5.35 -19.78 8.95
C ARG A 126 5.78 -19.44 7.52
N VAL A 127 6.77 -18.57 7.36
CA VAL A 127 7.34 -18.27 6.04
C VAL A 127 8.79 -18.72 6.02
N ASP A 128 9.01 -19.96 5.58
CA ASP A 128 10.34 -20.49 5.28
C ASP A 128 10.76 -20.04 3.87
N ASP A 129 12.07 -19.93 3.62
CA ASP A 129 12.63 -19.58 2.30
C ASP A 129 12.17 -18.24 1.70
N GLU A 130 11.92 -17.24 2.56
CA GLU A 130 11.57 -15.90 2.14
C GLU A 130 12.77 -15.15 1.52
N VAL A 131 12.61 -14.73 0.26
CA VAL A 131 13.51 -13.80 -0.42
C VAL A 131 12.88 -12.42 -0.36
N VAL A 132 13.61 -11.46 0.22
CA VAL A 132 13.13 -10.07 0.40
C VAL A 132 13.83 -9.16 -0.57
N LEU A 133 13.02 -8.44 -1.34
CA LEU A 133 13.47 -7.57 -2.40
C LEU A 133 12.88 -6.18 -2.22
N ARG A 134 13.74 -5.16 -2.33
CA ARG A 134 13.31 -3.77 -2.45
C ARG A 134 13.36 -3.37 -3.92
N PHE A 135 12.34 -2.65 -4.37
CA PHE A 135 12.20 -2.16 -5.74
C PHE A 135 11.99 -0.65 -5.78
N GLU A 136 12.46 -0.04 -6.86
CA GLU A 136 12.16 1.33 -7.22
C GLU A 136 11.59 1.38 -8.64
N PHE A 137 10.46 2.05 -8.82
CA PHE A 137 9.88 2.27 -10.15
C PHE A 137 9.30 3.67 -10.29
N PRO A 138 9.31 4.25 -11.51
CA PRO A 138 8.70 5.55 -11.75
C PRO A 138 7.20 5.49 -11.47
N GLU A 139 6.75 6.35 -10.56
CA GLU A 139 5.37 6.36 -10.12
C GLU A 139 4.46 6.93 -11.24
N ARG A 140 3.46 6.14 -11.63
CA ARG A 140 2.46 6.53 -12.64
C ARG A 140 1.17 5.74 -12.41
N PRO A 141 0.01 6.24 -12.88
CA PRO A 141 -1.25 5.51 -12.75
C PRO A 141 -1.13 4.06 -13.25
N GLY A 142 -1.45 3.10 -12.36
CA GLY A 142 -1.37 1.67 -12.64
C GLY A 142 0.03 1.05 -12.57
N ALA A 143 1.08 1.77 -12.15
CA ALA A 143 2.43 1.24 -12.00
C ALA A 143 2.48 0.03 -11.05
N LEU A 144 1.88 0.17 -9.86
CA LEU A 144 1.80 -0.90 -8.88
C LEU A 144 1.10 -2.16 -9.43
N PHE A 145 -0.02 -1.98 -10.13
CA PHE A 145 -0.74 -3.10 -10.73
C PHE A 145 0.10 -3.83 -11.80
N ASN A 146 0.77 -3.07 -12.66
CA ASN A 146 1.67 -3.63 -13.67
C ASN A 146 2.84 -4.37 -13.01
N PHE A 147 3.38 -3.84 -11.91
CA PHE A 147 4.43 -4.49 -11.13
C PHE A 147 3.95 -5.82 -10.54
N LEU A 148 2.81 -5.83 -9.84
CA LEU A 148 2.21 -7.05 -9.28
C LEU A 148 1.91 -8.10 -10.33
N ASN A 149 1.45 -7.70 -11.52
CA ASN A 149 1.21 -8.62 -12.63
C ASN A 149 2.48 -9.29 -13.16
N ARG A 150 3.63 -8.60 -13.12
CA ARG A 150 4.91 -9.18 -13.53
C ARG A 150 5.51 -10.03 -12.42
N LEU A 151 5.33 -9.64 -11.16
CA LEU A 151 5.89 -10.34 -10.00
C LEU A 151 5.10 -11.61 -9.62
N GLY A 152 3.77 -11.52 -9.55
CA GLY A 152 2.87 -12.52 -8.96
C GLY A 152 2.57 -13.75 -9.83
N GLY A 153 3.40 -14.04 -10.84
CA GLY A 153 3.18 -15.14 -11.78
C GLY A 153 3.88 -16.45 -11.41
N ARG A 154 4.94 -16.40 -10.58
CA ARG A 154 5.84 -17.55 -10.36
C ARG A 154 5.96 -17.98 -8.91
N TRP A 155 6.02 -17.02 -7.98
CA TRP A 155 6.18 -17.26 -6.55
C TRP A 155 5.07 -16.61 -5.74
N THR A 156 4.81 -17.17 -4.56
CA THR A 156 3.84 -16.61 -3.62
C THR A 156 4.43 -15.37 -2.95
N ILE A 157 3.66 -14.29 -2.91
CA ILE A 157 4.03 -13.07 -2.19
C ILE A 157 3.66 -13.29 -0.71
N SER A 158 4.66 -13.25 0.17
CA SER A 158 4.50 -13.38 1.64
C SER A 158 4.53 -12.03 2.36
N MET A 159 5.05 -11.00 1.71
CA MET A 159 5.06 -9.63 2.23
C MET A 159 4.96 -8.64 1.08
N PHE A 160 4.23 -7.56 1.30
CA PHE A 160 4.20 -6.45 0.38
C PHE A 160 4.03 -5.15 1.15
N HIS A 161 4.90 -4.18 0.91
CA HIS A 161 4.81 -2.87 1.52
C HIS A 161 5.06 -1.80 0.46
N TYR A 162 4.04 -0.97 0.22
CA TYR A 162 4.07 0.12 -0.73
C TYR A 162 3.40 1.35 -0.12
N ARG A 163 4.07 2.49 -0.26
CA ARG A 163 3.53 3.80 0.12
C ARG A 163 3.96 4.86 -0.89
N ASN A 164 2.98 5.52 -1.47
CA ASN A 164 3.16 6.65 -2.35
C ASN A 164 3.20 7.93 -1.52
N HIS A 165 4.36 8.58 -1.49
CA HIS A 165 4.59 9.83 -0.77
C HIS A 165 4.56 11.07 -1.66
N GLY A 166 4.01 10.97 -2.88
CA GLY A 166 4.11 12.03 -3.88
C GLY A 166 5.55 12.23 -4.38
N ALA A 167 6.43 11.25 -4.14
CA ALA A 167 7.76 11.20 -4.73
C ALA A 167 7.66 10.77 -6.20
N ALA A 168 8.64 11.17 -7.01
CA ALA A 168 8.72 10.74 -8.41
C ALA A 168 8.89 9.22 -8.57
N ASP A 169 9.48 8.58 -7.56
CA ASP A 169 9.76 7.15 -7.53
C ASP A 169 8.93 6.46 -6.44
N GLY A 170 8.18 5.43 -6.84
CA GLY A 170 7.50 4.50 -5.96
C GLY A 170 8.50 3.50 -5.38
N ARG A 171 8.43 3.28 -4.07
CA ARG A 171 9.27 2.29 -3.37
C ARG A 171 8.41 1.14 -2.89
N VAL A 172 8.83 -0.07 -3.22
CA VAL A 172 8.18 -1.31 -2.78
C VAL A 172 9.18 -2.18 -2.05
N VAL A 173 8.74 -2.82 -0.98
CA VAL A 173 9.40 -4.00 -0.43
C VAL A 173 8.45 -5.18 -0.64
N ALA A 174 8.95 -6.26 -1.21
CA ALA A 174 8.20 -7.50 -1.41
C ALA A 174 8.99 -8.69 -0.86
N GLY A 175 8.30 -9.56 -0.14
CA GLY A 175 8.78 -10.88 0.26
C GLY A 175 8.16 -11.94 -0.65
N LEU A 176 8.99 -12.84 -1.15
CA LEU A 176 8.59 -13.94 -2.02
C LEU A 176 9.01 -15.26 -1.38
N VAL A 177 8.11 -16.22 -1.33
CA VAL A 177 8.44 -17.60 -0.96
C VAL A 177 9.02 -18.30 -2.18
N VAL A 178 10.33 -18.52 -2.16
CA VAL A 178 11.05 -19.12 -3.29
C VAL A 178 11.69 -20.43 -2.85
N PRO A 179 11.22 -21.58 -3.35
CA PRO A 179 11.84 -22.87 -3.09
C PRO A 179 13.34 -22.86 -3.35
N GLU A 180 14.13 -23.53 -2.51
CA GLU A 180 15.60 -23.53 -2.59
C GLU A 180 16.12 -23.90 -4.00
N ASP A 181 15.48 -24.86 -4.65
CA ASP A 181 15.80 -25.32 -6.00
C ASP A 181 15.46 -24.31 -7.09
N GLU A 182 14.57 -23.34 -6.83
CA GLU A 182 14.19 -22.27 -7.75
C GLU A 182 14.93 -20.94 -7.54
N ARG A 183 15.68 -20.77 -6.44
CA ARG A 183 16.35 -19.49 -6.12
C ARG A 183 17.26 -18.97 -7.24
N HIS A 184 17.88 -19.87 -8.01
CA HIS A 184 18.73 -19.51 -9.15
C HIS A 184 17.97 -18.79 -10.29
N LEU A 185 16.63 -18.88 -10.32
CA LEU A 185 15.76 -18.27 -11.32
C LEU A 185 15.33 -16.84 -10.95
N VAL A 186 15.50 -16.44 -9.68
CA VAL A 186 15.07 -15.14 -9.17
C VAL A 186 15.71 -14.02 -9.98
N GLY A 187 17.05 -14.03 -10.13
CA GLY A 187 17.75 -12.98 -10.88
C GLY A 187 17.19 -12.77 -12.29
N THR A 188 17.01 -13.85 -13.06
CA THR A 188 16.44 -13.77 -14.41
C THR A 188 15.01 -13.23 -14.43
N ALA A 189 14.16 -13.65 -13.48
CA ALA A 189 12.80 -13.14 -13.38
C ALA A 189 12.77 -11.63 -13.06
N LEU A 190 13.68 -11.15 -12.20
CA LEU A 190 13.77 -9.73 -11.86
C LEU A 190 14.33 -8.89 -13.02
N ASP A 191 15.27 -9.43 -13.80
CA ASP A 191 15.79 -8.77 -15.00
C ASP A 191 14.69 -8.58 -16.07
N GLU A 192 13.76 -9.54 -16.20
CA GLU A 192 12.58 -9.42 -17.07
C GLU A 192 11.57 -8.36 -16.59
N ILE A 193 11.46 -8.17 -15.27
CA ILE A 193 10.62 -7.10 -14.69
C ILE A 193 11.17 -5.73 -15.09
N GLY A 194 12.49 -5.57 -15.12
CA GLY A 194 13.19 -4.39 -15.65
C GLY A 194 13.18 -3.17 -14.73
N TYR A 195 12.94 -3.37 -13.42
CA TYR A 195 13.04 -2.32 -12.41
C TYR A 195 14.29 -2.52 -11.54
N PRO A 196 14.96 -1.43 -11.12
CA PRO A 196 16.00 -1.51 -10.11
C PRO A 196 15.51 -2.25 -8.87
N TYR A 197 16.32 -3.21 -8.41
CA TYR A 197 16.03 -3.99 -7.22
C TYR A 197 17.27 -4.18 -6.34
N TRP A 198 17.05 -4.47 -5.07
CA TRP A 198 18.07 -4.81 -4.09
C TRP A 198 17.61 -6.01 -3.28
N ASP A 199 18.51 -6.96 -3.06
CA ASP A 199 18.29 -8.06 -2.13
C ASP A 199 18.49 -7.56 -0.69
N GLU A 200 17.43 -7.66 0.10
CA GLU A 200 17.38 -7.25 1.49
C GLU A 200 17.17 -8.47 2.42
N SER A 201 17.27 -9.71 1.90
CA SER A 201 17.03 -10.95 2.67
C SER A 201 18.00 -11.12 3.84
N GLU A 202 19.23 -10.62 3.68
CA GLU A 202 20.27 -10.62 4.73
C GLU A 202 20.26 -9.33 5.58
N ASN A 203 19.35 -8.39 5.30
CA ASN A 203 19.35 -7.10 5.99
C ASN A 203 19.04 -7.29 7.50
N PRO A 204 19.89 -6.82 8.42
CA PRO A 204 19.68 -6.96 9.85
C PRO A 204 18.36 -6.36 10.35
N ALA A 205 17.90 -5.26 9.75
CA ALA A 205 16.64 -4.63 10.13
C ALA A 205 15.44 -5.52 9.75
N TYR A 206 15.49 -6.15 8.58
CA TYR A 206 14.46 -7.12 8.18
C TYR A 206 14.42 -8.30 9.16
N ARG A 207 15.56 -8.95 9.39
CA ARG A 207 15.66 -10.12 10.29
C ARG A 207 15.22 -9.85 11.72
N LEU A 208 15.45 -8.64 12.23
CA LEU A 208 15.11 -8.31 13.62
C LEU A 208 13.63 -8.02 13.84
N PHE A 209 12.91 -7.54 12.83
CA PHE A 209 11.55 -6.99 13.01
C PHE A 209 10.47 -7.63 12.14
N LEU A 210 10.85 -8.35 11.08
CA LEU A 210 9.92 -8.89 10.07
C LEU A 210 10.20 -10.34 9.73
N GLY A 211 11.48 -10.75 9.65
CA GLY A 211 11.91 -12.09 9.23
C GLY A 211 11.97 -13.13 10.34
#